data_AF-A0A7K0XEZ1-F1
#
_entry.id   AF-A0A7K0XEZ1-F1
#
_cell.length_a   1.000
_cell.length_b   1.000
_cell.length_c   1.000
_cell.angle_alpha   90.00
_cell.angle_beta   90.00
_cell.angle_gamma   90.00
#
_symmetry.space_group_name_H-M   'P 1'
#
loop_
_entity.id
_entity.type
_entity.pdbx_description
1 polymer ?
#
loop_
_entity_poly.entity_id
_entity_poly.type
_entity_poly.pdbx_seq_one_letter_code
_entity_poly.pdbx_strand_id
1 'polypeptide(L)'
;PFVHMASPIYRERRARRGPTWRETVLMHAVGRIAYRGWIDNVQASWVKLGVVGAQQLLQAGVNDLGGTLMDENISRAAGAAHGQGITPDDFRAVVEPIGRTLRQRTTLYEPIQPLATKEAAR
;
A
#
# COMPACT_ATOMS: atom_id res chain seq x y z
N PRO A 1 6.63 5.69 3.64
CA PRO A 1 7.99 6.26 3.89
C PRO A 1 7.94 7.80 3.91
N PHE A 2 8.91 8.47 4.54
CA PHE A 2 9.03 9.93 4.55
C PHE A 2 9.52 10.45 3.18
N VAL A 3 8.66 11.16 2.46
CA VAL A 3 8.97 11.79 1.16
C VAL A 3 9.55 13.17 1.42
N HIS A 4 10.88 13.26 1.44
CA HIS A 4 11.59 14.41 2.00
C HIS A 4 11.82 15.56 1.00
N MET A 5 11.79 15.29 -0.32
CA MET A 5 12.25 16.24 -1.35
C MET A 5 11.56 17.61 -1.31
N ALA A 6 10.25 17.63 -1.06
CA ALA A 6 9.46 18.87 -0.98
C ALA A 6 9.13 19.30 0.46
N SER A 7 9.56 18.53 1.48
CA SER A 7 9.15 18.77 2.86
C SER A 7 9.92 19.96 3.48
N PRO A 8 9.24 20.95 4.10
CA PRO A 8 9.89 22.12 4.72
C PRO A 8 10.97 21.73 5.72
N ILE A 9 10.69 20.76 6.60
CA ILE A 9 11.65 20.32 7.64
C ILE A 9 12.95 19.75 7.05
N TYR A 10 12.89 19.13 5.87
CA TYR A 10 14.08 18.66 5.17
C TYR A 10 14.81 19.81 4.46
N ARG A 11 14.08 20.72 3.81
CA ARG A 11 14.64 21.90 3.13
C ARG A 11 15.34 22.84 4.10
N GLU A 12 14.80 22.97 5.31
CA GLU A 12 15.39 23.72 6.44
C GLU A 12 16.54 22.98 7.13
N ARG A 13 16.92 21.79 6.65
CA ARG A 13 17.99 20.94 7.23
C ARG A 13 17.73 20.50 8.67
N ARG A 14 16.47 20.48 9.09
CA ARG A 14 16.03 20.05 10.44
C ARG A 14 15.68 18.56 10.51
N ALA A 15 15.71 17.87 9.38
CA ALA A 15 15.52 16.43 9.30
C ALA A 15 16.51 15.79 8.32
N ARG A 16 16.87 14.52 8.56
CA ARG A 16 17.61 13.71 7.60
C ARG A 16 16.77 13.42 6.34
N ARG A 17 17.44 12.93 5.29
CA ARG A 17 16.75 12.34 4.13
C ARG A 17 15.83 11.20 4.57
N GLY A 18 14.76 11.02 3.79
CA GLY A 18 13.89 9.86 3.89
C GLY A 18 14.65 8.54 3.77
N PRO A 19 14.02 7.42 4.16
CA PRO A 19 14.70 6.14 4.22
C PRO A 19 15.22 5.71 2.85
N THR A 20 16.34 4.99 2.84
CA THR A 20 16.77 4.22 1.66
C THR A 20 15.77 3.11 1.36
N TRP A 21 15.87 2.52 0.17
CA TRP A 21 15.05 1.35 -0.16
C TRP A 21 15.31 0.19 0.79
N ARG A 22 16.59 -0.09 1.09
CA ARG A 22 16.99 -1.13 2.04
C ARG A 22 16.40 -0.89 3.42
N GLU A 23 16.46 0.34 3.94
CA GLU A 23 15.83 0.68 5.22
C GLU A 23 14.32 0.46 5.18
N THR A 24 13.66 0.81 4.07
CA THR A 24 12.22 0.58 3.90
C THR A 24 11.87 -0.91 3.98
N VAL A 25 12.60 -1.77 3.25
CA VAL A 25 12.38 -3.23 3.29
C VAL A 25 12.64 -3.78 4.70
N LEU A 26 13.75 -3.40 5.32
CA LEU A 26 14.11 -3.86 6.67
C LEU A 26 13.07 -3.45 7.70
N MET A 27 12.56 -2.22 7.65
CA MET A 27 11.55 -1.77 8.60
C MET A 27 10.26 -2.61 8.53
N HIS A 28 9.82 -3.01 7.34
CA HIS A 28 8.63 -3.87 7.20
C HIS A 28 8.91 -5.33 7.62
N ALA A 29 10.06 -5.89 7.20
CA ALA A 29 10.43 -7.26 7.53
C ALA A 29 10.67 -7.46 9.03
N VAL A 30 11.44 -6.56 9.66
CA VAL A 30 11.68 -6.58 11.11
C VAL A 30 10.38 -6.33 11.86
N GLY A 31 9.55 -5.38 11.40
CA GLY A 31 8.23 -5.15 12.00
C GLY A 31 7.34 -6.38 11.99
N ARG A 32 7.27 -7.11 10.85
CA ARG A 32 6.53 -8.37 10.75
C ARG A 32 7.00 -9.41 11.78
N ILE A 33 8.31 -9.54 11.97
CA ILE A 33 8.87 -10.49 12.92
C ILE A 33 8.57 -10.05 14.35
N ALA A 34 8.85 -8.80 14.68
CA ALA A 34 8.73 -8.25 16.03
C ALA A 34 7.28 -8.26 16.54
N TYR A 35 6.31 -7.98 15.67
CA TYR A 35 4.89 -7.90 16.03
C TYR A 35 4.10 -9.17 15.76
N ARG A 36 4.77 -10.29 15.47
CA ARG A 36 4.08 -11.57 15.25
C ARG A 36 3.24 -11.95 16.47
N GLY A 37 1.94 -12.19 16.25
CA GLY A 37 0.97 -12.51 17.30
C GLY A 37 0.32 -11.30 17.97
N TRP A 38 0.75 -10.08 17.62
CA TRP A 38 0.21 -8.82 18.16
C TRP A 38 -0.44 -7.96 17.09
N ILE A 39 0.18 -7.87 15.91
CA ILE A 39 -0.35 -7.13 14.75
C ILE A 39 -0.37 -8.06 13.55
N ASP A 40 -1.58 -8.43 13.14
CA ASP A 40 -1.77 -9.37 12.02
C ASP A 40 -1.48 -8.72 10.66
N ASN A 41 -1.78 -7.44 10.51
CA ASN A 41 -1.75 -6.74 9.23
C ASN A 41 -0.68 -5.66 9.16
N VAL A 42 0.21 -5.78 8.18
CA VAL A 42 1.26 -4.80 7.88
C VAL A 42 1.00 -4.27 6.48
N GLN A 43 0.75 -2.96 6.39
CA GLN A 43 0.33 -2.30 5.16
C GLN A 43 1.51 -1.66 4.40
N ALA A 44 1.58 -1.86 3.09
CA ALA A 44 2.40 -1.06 2.19
C ALA A 44 1.61 0.14 1.65
N SER A 45 2.14 1.34 1.83
CA SER A 45 1.59 2.56 1.21
C SER A 45 2.05 2.66 -0.24
N TRP A 46 1.37 1.94 -1.14
CA TRP A 46 1.70 1.89 -2.57
C TRP A 46 1.74 3.26 -3.24
N VAL A 47 0.90 4.21 -2.80
CA VAL A 47 0.92 5.61 -3.30
C VAL A 47 2.27 6.31 -3.06
N LYS A 48 3.00 5.94 -2.00
CA LYS A 48 4.32 6.50 -1.69
C LYS A 48 5.47 5.67 -2.25
N LEU A 49 5.24 4.38 -2.44
CA LEU A 49 6.26 3.39 -2.78
C LEU A 49 6.27 3.01 -4.26
N GLY A 50 5.20 3.33 -4.99
CA GLY A 50 4.87 2.73 -6.28
C GLY A 50 4.41 1.28 -6.13
N VAL A 51 3.76 0.77 -7.19
CA VAL A 51 3.27 -0.62 -7.24
C VAL A 51 4.39 -1.65 -7.20
N VAL A 52 5.53 -1.35 -7.84
CA VAL A 52 6.73 -2.21 -7.81
C VAL A 52 7.30 -2.31 -6.39
N GLY A 53 7.38 -1.18 -5.68
CA GLY A 53 7.83 -1.18 -4.29
C GLY A 53 6.87 -1.97 -3.39
N ALA A 54 5.56 -1.80 -3.57
CA ALA A 54 4.56 -2.57 -2.83
C ALA A 54 4.69 -4.08 -3.11
N GLN A 55 4.88 -4.49 -4.37
CA GLN A 55 5.09 -5.89 -4.76
C GLN A 55 6.33 -6.50 -4.08
N GLN A 56 7.43 -5.77 -4.00
CA GLN A 56 8.63 -6.22 -3.29
C GLN A 56 8.37 -6.35 -1.79
N LEU A 57 7.64 -5.42 -1.17
CA LEU A 57 7.32 -5.50 0.25
C LEU A 57 6.36 -6.64 0.60
N LEU A 58 5.48 -7.07 -0.31
CA LEU A 58 4.67 -8.29 -0.14
C LEU A 58 5.53 -9.55 0.04
N GLN A 59 6.75 -9.56 -0.50
CA GLN A 59 7.72 -10.63 -0.29
C GLN A 59 8.51 -10.46 1.02
N ALA A 60 8.41 -9.29 1.66
CA ALA A 60 9.11 -8.92 2.89
C ALA A 60 8.17 -8.81 4.12
N GLY A 61 7.01 -9.46 4.09
CA GLY A 61 6.12 -9.58 5.25
C GLY A 61 4.92 -8.62 5.27
N VAL A 62 4.80 -7.71 4.30
CA VAL A 62 3.54 -6.98 4.06
C VAL A 62 2.47 -7.96 3.58
N ASN A 63 1.23 -7.75 4.03
CA ASN A 63 0.07 -8.50 3.58
C ASN A 63 -1.14 -7.60 3.23
N ASP A 64 -1.00 -6.28 3.35
CA ASP A 64 -2.06 -5.33 3.05
C ASP A 64 -1.55 -4.25 2.08
N LEU A 65 -2.30 -4.06 0.99
CA LEU A 65 -2.05 -3.02 -0.01
C LEU A 65 -2.88 -1.77 0.28
N GLY A 66 -3.63 -1.73 1.38
CA GLY A 66 -4.49 -0.62 1.76
C GLY A 66 -5.80 -0.69 1.01
N GLY A 67 -5.94 0.12 -0.05
CA GLY A 67 -7.17 0.24 -0.84
C GLY A 67 -6.93 0.91 -2.19
N THR A 68 -7.99 0.92 -3.00
CA THR A 68 -8.03 1.58 -4.31
C THR A 68 -8.17 3.08 -4.14
N LEU A 69 -7.70 3.84 -5.14
CA LEU A 69 -7.98 5.26 -5.29
C LEU A 69 -8.60 5.46 -6.67
N MET A 70 -9.67 6.26 -6.73
CA MET A 70 -10.32 6.65 -7.99
C MET A 70 -10.11 8.15 -8.18
N ASP A 71 -9.36 8.53 -9.22
CA ASP A 71 -9.12 9.91 -9.69
C ASP A 71 -8.90 10.96 -8.57
N GLU A 72 -7.68 11.03 -8.05
CA GLU A 72 -7.35 12.03 -7.05
C GLU A 72 -6.91 13.37 -7.69
N ASN A 73 -7.85 14.30 -7.84
CA ASN A 73 -7.55 15.68 -8.26
C ASN A 73 -6.58 16.42 -7.29
N ILE A 74 -6.46 15.95 -6.03
CA ILE A 74 -5.58 16.53 -5.00
C ILE A 74 -4.12 16.08 -5.18
N SER A 75 -3.87 14.82 -5.55
CA SER A 75 -2.51 14.29 -5.79
C SER A 75 -1.86 14.93 -7.03
N ARG A 76 -2.68 15.29 -8.04
CA ARG A 76 -2.24 16.08 -9.21
C ARG A 76 -1.68 17.45 -8.81
N ALA A 77 -2.33 18.14 -7.87
CA ALA A 77 -1.90 19.45 -7.39
C ALA A 77 -0.64 19.40 -6.50
N ALA A 78 -0.33 18.24 -5.90
CA ALA A 78 0.80 18.06 -4.99
C ALA A 78 2.08 17.46 -5.64
N GLY A 79 2.06 17.15 -6.94
CA GLY A 79 3.25 16.73 -7.70
C GLY A 79 3.70 15.26 -7.47
N ALA A 80 2.78 14.38 -7.06
CA ALA A 80 3.07 12.95 -6.93
C ALA A 80 3.18 12.27 -8.32
N ALA A 81 4.30 11.58 -8.58
CA ALA A 81 4.51 10.84 -9.84
C ALA A 81 3.82 9.46 -9.87
N HIS A 82 3.36 8.97 -8.72
CA HIS A 82 2.72 7.66 -8.55
C HIS A 82 1.41 7.82 -7.78
N GLY A 83 0.33 7.15 -8.22
CA GLY A 83 -0.99 7.25 -7.57
C GLY A 83 -2.05 8.02 -8.36
N GLN A 84 -2.22 7.74 -9.65
CA GLN A 84 -3.26 8.37 -10.49
C GLN A 84 -4.61 7.65 -10.38
N GLY A 85 -4.58 6.36 -10.05
CA GLY A 85 -5.72 5.50 -9.79
C GLY A 85 -5.23 4.06 -9.78
N ILE A 86 -5.88 3.20 -9.01
CA ILE A 86 -5.62 1.76 -9.07
C ILE A 86 -6.94 1.03 -8.86
N THR A 87 -7.27 0.14 -9.79
CA THR A 87 -8.47 -0.70 -9.75
C THR A 87 -8.17 -2.01 -9.01
N PRO A 88 -9.20 -2.79 -8.65
CA PRO A 88 -9.00 -4.15 -8.13
C PRO A 88 -8.20 -5.05 -9.09
N ASP A 89 -8.40 -4.92 -10.40
CA ASP A 89 -7.69 -5.72 -11.41
C ASP A 89 -6.21 -5.33 -11.52
N ASP A 90 -5.88 -4.05 -11.34
CA ASP A 90 -4.49 -3.61 -11.24
C ASP A 90 -3.79 -4.23 -10.03
N PHE A 91 -4.47 -4.28 -8.86
CA PHE A 91 -3.92 -4.99 -7.70
C PHE A 91 -3.74 -6.47 -7.95
N ARG A 92 -4.64 -7.10 -8.71
CA ARG A 92 -4.52 -8.50 -9.11
C ARG A 92 -3.25 -8.71 -9.94
N ALA A 93 -3.00 -7.86 -10.92
CA ALA A 93 -1.79 -7.89 -11.73
C ALA A 93 -0.50 -7.67 -10.91
N VAL A 94 -0.58 -6.95 -9.78
CA VAL A 94 0.56 -6.80 -8.85
C VAL A 94 0.84 -8.08 -8.07
N VAL A 95 -0.18 -8.85 -7.66
CA VAL A 95 0.01 -9.97 -6.72
C VAL A 95 0.12 -11.34 -7.38
N GLU A 96 -0.51 -11.54 -8.55
CA GLU A 96 -0.50 -12.82 -9.26
C GLU A 96 0.91 -13.30 -9.66
N PRO A 97 1.79 -12.45 -10.23
CA PRO A 97 3.14 -12.87 -10.61
C PRO A 97 4.02 -13.35 -9.45
N ILE A 98 3.67 -12.98 -8.22
CA ILE A 98 4.38 -13.40 -6.99
C ILE A 98 3.62 -14.47 -6.20
N GLY A 99 2.61 -15.11 -6.82
CA GLY A 99 1.88 -16.24 -6.24
C GLY A 99 1.04 -15.87 -5.01
N ARG A 100 0.59 -14.61 -4.88
CA ARG A 100 -0.20 -14.13 -3.76
C ARG A 100 -1.68 -14.02 -4.13
N THR A 101 -2.57 -14.45 -3.23
CA THR A 101 -4.02 -14.33 -3.41
C THR A 101 -4.51 -12.95 -2.99
N LEU A 102 -5.13 -12.20 -3.91
CA LEU A 102 -5.80 -10.95 -3.59
C LEU A 102 -7.11 -11.22 -2.83
N ARG A 103 -7.37 -10.48 -1.75
CA ARG A 103 -8.65 -10.48 -1.04
C ARG A 103 -9.10 -9.07 -0.73
N GLN A 104 -10.36 -8.77 -1.01
CA GLN A 104 -11.01 -7.54 -0.57
C GLN A 104 -11.46 -7.69 0.89
N ARG A 105 -11.28 -6.64 1.69
CA ARG A 105 -11.53 -6.66 3.14
C ARG A 105 -12.41 -5.51 3.61
N THR A 106 -13.11 -5.71 4.72
CA THR A 106 -13.74 -4.64 5.50
C THR A 106 -12.68 -3.86 6.31
N THR A 107 -13.11 -2.81 7.01
CA THR A 107 -12.26 -2.07 7.97
C THR A 107 -11.80 -2.95 9.14
N LEU A 108 -12.56 -4.01 9.46
CA LEU A 108 -12.22 -5.01 10.48
C LEU A 108 -11.36 -6.17 9.93
N TYR A 109 -10.86 -6.05 8.69
CA TYR A 109 -10.07 -7.08 8.00
C TYR A 109 -10.81 -8.39 7.71
N GLU A 110 -12.14 -8.38 7.79
CA GLU A 110 -12.97 -9.51 7.42
C GLU A 110 -13.09 -9.58 5.88
N PRO A 111 -13.13 -10.79 5.28
CA PRO A 111 -13.40 -10.92 3.85
C PRO A 111 -14.74 -10.26 3.50
N ILE A 112 -14.77 -9.46 2.43
CA ILE A 112 -16.04 -8.98 1.90
C ILE A 112 -16.79 -10.17 1.30
N GLN A 113 -17.95 -10.48 1.86
CA GLN A 113 -18.90 -11.37 1.20
C GLN A 113 -19.51 -10.62 0.01
N PRO A 114 -19.64 -11.26 -1.17
CA PRO A 114 -20.39 -10.67 -2.26
C PRO A 114 -21.78 -10.26 -1.74
N LEU A 115 -22.18 -9.01 -1.96
CA LEU A 115 -23.57 -8.62 -1.74
C LEU A 115 -24.42 -9.56 -2.59
N ALA A 116 -25.43 -10.20 -1.99
CA ALA A 116 -26.37 -11.01 -2.74
C ALA A 116 -26.94 -10.16 -3.87
N THR A 117 -26.64 -10.54 -5.12
CA THR A 117 -27.09 -9.82 -6.30
C THR A 117 -28.61 -9.79 -6.29
N LYS A 118 -29.22 -8.60 -6.16
CA LYS A 118 -30.66 -8.42 -6.36
C LYS A 118 -31.01 -8.45 -7.85
N GLU A 119 -30.76 -9.57 -8.52
CA GLU A 119 -31.12 -9.78 -9.93
C GLU A 119 -31.86 -11.11 -10.14
N ALA A 120 -32.98 -11.27 -9.41
CA ALA A 120 -34.00 -12.27 -9.77
C ALA A 120 -35.41 -11.81 -9.33
N ALA A 121 -35.71 -10.53 -9.51
CA ALA A 121 -37.06 -9.99 -9.34
C ALA A 121 -37.34 -8.89 -10.37
N ARG A 122 -37.34 -9.29 -11.65
CA ARG A 122 -38.08 -8.61 -12.72
C ARG A 122 -38.36 -9.59 -13.85
#